data_AF-A0A839TS41-F1
#
_entry.id   AF-A0A839TS41-F1
#
_cell.length_a   1.000
_cell.length_b   1.000
_cell.length_c   1.000
_cell.angle_alpha   90.00
_cell.angle_beta   90.00
_cell.angle_gamma   90.00
#
_symmetry.space_group_name_H-M   'P 1'
#
loop_
_entity.id
_entity.type
_entity.pdbx_description
1 polymer ?
#
loop_
_entity_poly.entity_id
_entity_poly.type
_entity_poly.pdbx_seq_one_letter_code
_entity_poly.pdbx_strand_id
1 'polypeptide(L)' 'MPVLIMGIVFVAIGWFARKKPESWWFRRFGEDRYAELSEDRRWYLRFAGMILIILAGCYVWQVSIVFEYKKPL' A
#
# COMPACT_ATOMS: atom_id res chain seq x y z
N MET A 1 1.30 -15.39 -12.13
CA MET A 1 2.20 -15.37 -10.95
C MET A 1 2.69 -13.96 -10.55
N PRO A 2 3.22 -13.07 -11.42
CA PRO A 2 3.77 -11.79 -10.97
C PRO A 2 2.74 -10.81 -10.36
N VAL A 3 1.47 -10.91 -10.78
CA VAL A 3 0.38 -10.06 -10.30
C VAL A 3 0.06 -10.29 -8.82
N LEU A 4 0.07 -11.56 -8.38
CA LEU A 4 -0.16 -11.90 -6.97
C LEU A 4 0.97 -11.36 -6.09
N ILE A 5 2.21 -11.44 -6.57
CA ILE A 5 3.38 -10.89 -5.87
C ILE A 5 3.25 -9.37 -5.73
N MET A 6 2.89 -8.66 -6.80
CA MET A 6 2.63 -7.21 -6.76
C MET A 6 1.53 -6.86 -5.75
N GLY A 7 0.42 -7.59 -5.74
CA GLY A 7 -0.67 -7.41 -4.77
C GLY A 7 -0.19 -7.57 -3.32
N ILE A 8 0.58 -8.61 -3.03
CA ILE A 8 1.16 -8.85 -1.70
C ILE A 8 2.11 -7.72 -1.30
N VAL A 9 2.95 -7.24 -2.22
CA VAL A 9 3.87 -6.12 -1.96
C VAL A 9 3.10 -4.86 -1.60
N PHE A 10 2.04 -4.52 -2.33
CA PHE A 10 1.22 -3.34 -2.00
C PHE A 10 0.54 -3.50 -0.63
N VAL A 11 -0.02 -4.67 -0.32
CA VAL A 11 -0.60 -4.93 1.01
C VAL A 11 0.45 -4.77 2.12
N ALA A 12 1.66 -5.30 1.92
CA ALA A 12 2.75 -5.18 2.88
C ALA A 12 3.17 -3.71 3.10
N ILE A 13 3.26 -2.91 2.03
CA ILE A 13 3.57 -1.47 2.11
C ILE A 13 2.46 -0.73 2.86
N GLY A 14 1.19 -0.97 2.53
CA GLY A 14 0.07 -0.33 3.21
C GLY A 14 -0.03 -0.71 4.69
N TRP A 15 0.27 -1.96 5.02
CA TRP A 15 0.37 -2.43 6.40
C TRP A 15 1.53 -1.76 7.15
N PHE A 16 2.69 -1.66 6.50
CA PHE A 16 3.88 -1.00 7.05
C PHE A 16 3.62 0.49 7.32
N ALA A 17 2.91 1.19 6.43
CA ALA A 17 2.48 2.57 6.62
C ALA A 17 1.58 2.74 7.86
N ARG A 18 0.70 1.77 8.15
CA ARG A 18 -0.14 1.79 9.36
C ARG A 18 0.66 1.55 10.64
N LYS A 19 1.56 0.57 10.63
CA LYS A 19 2.30 0.13 11.82
C LYS A 19 3.44 1.05 12.19
N LYS A 20 4.18 1.57 11.21
CA LYS A 20 5.33 2.46 11.41
C LYS A 20 5.25 3.69 10.51
N PRO A 21 4.28 4.59 10.74
CA PRO A 21 4.13 5.81 9.95
C PRO A 21 5.33 6.75 10.09
N GLU A 22 6.08 6.67 11.21
CA GLU A 22 7.31 7.43 11.42
C GLU A 22 8.58 6.81 10.77
N SER A 23 8.45 5.71 10.04
CA SER A 23 9.58 5.08 9.35
C SER A 23 10.21 6.02 8.31
N TRP A 24 11.53 5.91 8.10
CA TRP A 24 12.25 6.69 7.09
C TRP A 24 11.72 6.49 5.66
N TRP A 25 11.09 5.34 5.39
CA TRP A 25 10.41 5.05 4.12
C TRP A 25 9.28 6.02 3.77
N PHE A 26 8.64 6.63 4.77
CA PHE A 26 7.50 7.53 4.59
C PHE A 26 7.85 9.01 4.83
N ARG A 27 9.13 9.28 5.11
CA ARG A 27 9.61 10.65 5.27
C ARG A 27 9.84 11.26 3.89
N ARG A 28 9.46 12.52 3.72
CA ARG A 28 9.81 13.23 2.48
C ARG A 28 11.31 13.47 2.46
N PHE A 29 11.92 13.33 1.28
CA PHE A 29 13.29 13.77 1.06
C PHE A 29 13.37 15.29 1.36
N GLY A 30 14.22 15.67 2.32
CA GLY A 30 14.42 17.06 2.75
C GLY A 30 13.78 17.46 4.08
N GLU A 31 13.02 16.58 4.74
CA GLU A 31 12.46 16.82 6.08
C GLU A 31 13.47 16.41 7.17
N ASP A 32 13.79 17.33 8.09
CA ASP A 32 14.81 17.14 9.12
C ASP A 32 14.60 15.87 9.94
N ARG A 33 15.72 15.21 10.32
CA ARG A 33 15.72 14.00 11.17
C ARG A 33 14.99 14.13 12.50
N TYR A 34 14.71 15.35 12.92
CA TYR A 34 14.08 15.71 14.18
C TYR A 34 12.73 16.41 14.02
N ALA A 35 12.25 16.62 12.79
CA ALA A 35 10.91 17.16 12.59
C ALA A 35 9.89 16.09 13.01
N GLU A 36 9.21 16.34 14.14
CA GLU A 36 8.12 15.48 14.59
C GLU A 36 7.09 15.36 13.47
N LEU A 37 6.74 14.13 13.08
CA LEU A 37 5.62 13.92 12.17
C LEU A 37 4.38 14.53 12.83
N SER A 38 3.81 15.56 12.20
CA SER A 38 2.55 16.15 12.66
C SER A 38 1.49 15.05 12.81
N GLU A 39 0.64 15.20 13.81
CA GLU A 39 -0.42 14.23 14.11
C GLU A 39 -1.31 13.98 12.87
N ASP A 40 -1.60 15.05 12.13
CA ASP A 40 -2.32 15.01 10.85
C ASP A 40 -1.64 14.14 9.80
N ARG A 41 -0.31 14.24 9.67
CA ARG A 41 0.44 13.43 8.70
C ARG A 41 0.46 11.97 9.12
N ARG A 42 0.61 11.69 10.42
CA ARG A 42 0.57 10.32 10.94
C ARG A 42 -0.79 9.67 10.66
N TRP A 43 -1.86 10.44 10.82
CA TRP A 43 -3.22 10.01 10.47
C TRP A 43 -3.35 9.78 8.97
N TYR A 44 -2.91 10.73 8.15
CA TYR A 44 -2.92 10.62 6.69
C TYR A 44 -2.18 9.36 6.19
N LEU A 45 -1.00 9.05 6.74
CA LEU A 45 -0.23 7.85 6.39
C LEU A 45 -0.97 6.55 6.73
N ARG A 46 -1.67 6.50 7.86
CA ARG A 46 -2.51 5.36 8.23
C ARG A 46 -3.70 5.20 7.26
N PHE A 47 -4.32 6.31 6.87
CA PHE A 47 -5.41 6.33 5.89
C PHE A 47 -4.95 5.92 4.49
N ALA A 48 -3.85 6.49 4.02
CA ALA A 48 -3.23 6.15 2.74
C ALA A 48 -2.85 4.66 2.69
N GLY A 49 -2.26 4.12 3.77
CA GLY A 49 -1.96 2.69 3.88
C GLY A 49 -3.21 1.81 3.79
N MET A 50 -4.33 2.23 4.40
CA MET A 50 -5.60 1.50 4.32
C MET A 50 -6.19 1.51 2.91
N ILE A 51 -6.19 2.67 2.25
CA ILE A 51 -6.63 2.82 0.85
C ILE A 51 -5.78 1.94 -0.07
N LEU A 52 -4.47 1.89 0.15
CA LEU A 52 -3.53 1.14 -0.66
C LEU A 52 -3.75 -0.38 -0.54
N ILE A 53 -4.10 -0.88 0.66
CA ILE A 53 -4.51 -2.28 0.85
C ILE A 53 -5.81 -2.59 0.07
N ILE A 54 -6.80 -1.70 0.14
CA ILE A 54 -8.09 -1.89 -0.54
C ILE A 54 -7.88 -1.93 -2.06
N LEU A 55 -7.12 -0.98 -2.61
CA LEU A 55 -6.81 -0.92 -4.04
C LEU A 55 -6.04 -2.15 -4.51
N ALA A 56 -5.08 -2.63 -3.71
CA ALA A 56 -4.34 -3.86 -4.02
C ALA A 56 -5.27 -5.07 -4.09
N GLY A 57 -6.22 -5.20 -3.16
CA GLY A 57 -7.24 -6.25 -3.18
C GLY A 57 -8.14 -6.17 -4.42
N CYS A 58 -8.64 -4.98 -4.75
CA CYS A 58 -9.44 -4.76 -5.96
C CYS A 58 -8.66 -5.11 -7.24
N TYR A 59 -7.38 -4.73 -7.32
CA TYR A 59 -6.53 -5.04 -8.46
C TYR A 59 -6.33 -6.55 -8.64
N VAL A 60 -6.03 -7.27 -7.56
CA VAL A 60 -5.90 -8.75 -7.59
C VAL A 60 -7.21 -9.40 -8.01
N TRP A 61 -8.34 -8.90 -7.50
CA TRP A 61 -9.66 -9.40 -7.86
C TRP A 61 -9.98 -9.18 -9.34
N GLN A 62 -9.73 -7.97 -9.86
CA GLN A 62 -9.95 -7.64 -11.27
C GLN A 62 -9.10 -8.52 -12.20
N VAL A 63 -7.82 -8.75 -11.87
CA VAL A 63 -6.97 -9.63 -12.68
C VAL A 63 -7.43 -11.08 -12.62
N SER A 64 -7.91 -11.55 -11.46
CA SER A 64 -8.46 -12.90 -11.32
C SER A 64 -9.67 -13.11 -12.22
N ILE A 65 -10.61 -12.14 -12.27
CA ILE A 65 -11.77 -12.18 -13.17
C ILE A 65 -11.35 -12.25 -14.64
N VAL A 66 -10.39 -11.39 -15.04
CA VAL A 66 -9.90 -11.36 -16.43
C VAL A 66 -9.22 -12.67 -16.82
N PHE A 67 -8.47 -13.29 -15.91
CA PHE A 67 -7.85 -14.59 -16.15
C PHE A 67 -8.86 -15.74 -16.25
N GLU A 68 -9.90 -15.73 -15.41
CA GLU A 68 -11.00 -16.69 -15.47
C GLU A 68 -11.69 -16.66 -16.84
N TYR A 69 -11.93 -15.45 -17.36
CA TYR A 69 -12.59 -15.22 -18.65
C TYR A 69 -11.74 -15.58 -19.87
N LYS A 70 -10.42 -15.72 -19.69
CA LYS A 70 -9.45 -15.99 -20.76
C LYS A 70 -9.12 -17.47 -20.94
N LYS A 71 -9.61 -18.38 -20.08
CA LYS A 71 -9.42 -19.82 -20.29
C LYS A 71 -10.29 -20.27 -21.47
N PRO A 72 -9.71 -20.70 -22.61
CA PRO A 72 -10.51 -21.38 -23.63
C PRO A 72 -11.02 -22.70 -23.05
N LEU A 73 -12.31 -22.99 -23.30
CA LEU A 73 -12.99 -24.26 -23.01
C LEU A 73 -12.21 -25.47 -23.51
#